data_AF-A0A6I1EBQ5-F1
#
_entry.id   AF-A0A6I1EBQ5-F1
#
_cell.length_a   1.000
_cell.length_b   1.000
_cell.length_c   1.000
_cell.angle_alpha   90.00
_cell.angle_beta   90.00
_cell.angle_gamma   90.00
#
_symmetry.space_group_name_H-M   'P 1'
#
loop_
_entity.id
_entity.type
_entity.pdbx_description
1 polymer ?
#
loop_
_entity_poly.entity_id
_entity_poly.type
_entity_poly.pdbx_seq_one_letter_code
_entity_poly.pdbx_strand_id
1 'polypeptide(L)'
;MAKKKYKYFVLLANMRTGSNLFEQNINLFNGFSCNGELFNPSFIGFPNQETYCGMNTVDRDKDPFKLIRKMVAQNNDTLPGFRLFSDHDRRVLDYVLADETCAKIVLTRNPLDSYISYAIARKTDQWKLSDLHKRKTAQVDFDILGFKSYVNVLSEFARRIRTTLQKTGQAAFQLSYKDLGELDVFNGLSQFLESEEELEGLKEKIKRQNPESLSEKVNNYKEMMEQVKSINFLDSGLPEFHEPERHAAAKNFIVGSNTPLLFQPIGAYGQSVLGNWMSSHSDGQLSSGLKQKEIFEWLRNHPTRVSFTMLAHPVVRAHDAFNKYIFQAGDDGFPWIRKILIEQYNVKLPDAALCETLNKGALDSIGYDVEDYRQAFKKFAKFLNGNLKGQTRARIDHSWASQTAILDGYTKAVHPDYLLRDETYKSALALIEEQLGLKNIAVSDIEEDEAAFSITQVYDDEVEELIAKAYSRDYMNFGFKSWRG
;
A
#
# COMPACT_ATOMS: atom_id res chain seq x y z
N MET A 1 -32.20 15.61 -27.52
CA MET A 1 -31.77 14.63 -26.50
C MET A 1 -30.33 14.28 -26.79
N ALA A 2 -29.43 14.48 -25.83
CA ALA A 2 -28.03 14.08 -25.98
C ALA A 2 -27.98 12.57 -26.26
N LYS A 3 -27.25 12.16 -27.30
CA LYS A 3 -27.11 10.76 -27.68
C LYS A 3 -26.31 10.06 -26.58
N LYS A 4 -26.93 9.15 -25.81
CA LYS A 4 -26.22 8.32 -24.81
C LYS A 4 -25.00 7.67 -25.48
N LYS A 5 -23.82 7.82 -24.88
CA LYS A 5 -22.55 7.26 -25.32
C LYS A 5 -22.57 5.75 -25.21
N TYR A 6 -23.15 5.23 -24.13
CA TYR A 6 -23.17 3.79 -23.87
C TYR A 6 -24.49 3.13 -24.28
N LYS A 7 -24.38 1.97 -24.93
CA LYS A 7 -25.50 1.10 -25.33
C LYS A 7 -25.70 -0.07 -24.38
N TYR A 8 -24.66 -0.44 -23.65
CA TYR A 8 -24.66 -1.49 -22.64
C TYR A 8 -23.43 -1.35 -21.75
N PHE A 9 -23.36 -2.11 -20.66
CA PHE A 9 -22.19 -2.21 -19.80
C PHE A 9 -21.73 -3.65 -19.59
N VAL A 10 -20.47 -3.82 -19.23
CA VAL A 10 -19.90 -5.12 -18.85
C VAL A 10 -19.18 -5.01 -17.51
N LEU A 11 -19.48 -5.93 -16.60
CA LEU A 11 -18.71 -6.16 -15.39
C LEU A 11 -17.63 -7.21 -15.66
N LEU A 12 -16.39 -6.75 -15.83
CA LEU A 12 -15.19 -7.57 -15.94
C LEU A 12 -14.73 -7.95 -14.53
N ALA A 13 -14.90 -9.21 -14.17
CA ALA A 13 -14.64 -9.68 -12.83
C ALA A 13 -14.04 -11.09 -12.86
N ASN A 14 -13.85 -11.68 -11.68
CA ASN A 14 -13.50 -13.09 -11.55
C ASN A 14 -14.43 -13.79 -10.57
N MET A 15 -14.40 -15.12 -10.57
CA MET A 15 -15.14 -15.91 -9.59
C MET A 15 -14.83 -15.41 -8.15
N ARG A 16 -15.88 -15.27 -7.34
CA ARG A 16 -15.80 -14.87 -5.91
C ARG A 16 -15.22 -13.48 -5.63
N THR A 17 -15.17 -12.59 -6.62
CA THR A 17 -14.78 -11.18 -6.46
C THR A 17 -15.86 -10.29 -5.84
N GLY A 18 -17.10 -10.78 -5.68
CA GLY A 18 -18.26 -9.99 -5.23
C GLY A 18 -19.20 -9.59 -6.36
N SER A 19 -19.06 -10.17 -7.55
CA SER A 19 -19.87 -9.82 -8.73
C SER A 19 -21.39 -9.98 -8.53
N ASN A 20 -21.84 -10.90 -7.68
CA ASN A 20 -23.27 -11.02 -7.32
C ASN A 20 -23.75 -9.86 -6.44
N LEU A 21 -22.91 -9.35 -5.53
CA LEU A 21 -23.25 -8.20 -4.71
C LEU A 21 -23.32 -6.93 -5.58
N PHE A 22 -22.39 -6.79 -6.53
CA PHE A 22 -22.48 -5.76 -7.56
C PHE A 22 -23.80 -5.85 -8.33
N GLU A 23 -24.16 -7.04 -8.83
CA GLU A 23 -25.42 -7.25 -9.58
C GLU A 23 -26.65 -6.86 -8.76
N GLN A 24 -26.68 -7.20 -7.48
CA GLN A 24 -27.78 -6.83 -6.59
C GLN A 24 -27.88 -5.31 -6.40
N ASN A 25 -26.75 -4.63 -6.24
CA ASN A 25 -26.73 -3.18 -6.02
C ASN A 25 -27.03 -2.39 -7.29
N ILE A 26 -26.48 -2.79 -8.44
CA ILE A 26 -26.72 -2.09 -9.71
C ILE A 26 -28.18 -2.23 -10.17
N ASN A 27 -28.83 -3.35 -9.83
CA ASN A 27 -30.25 -3.57 -10.11
C ASN A 27 -31.19 -2.83 -9.13
N LEU A 28 -30.66 -2.06 -8.16
CA LEU A 28 -31.47 -1.12 -7.37
C LEU A 28 -31.84 0.13 -8.17
N PHE A 29 -31.01 0.48 -9.16
CA PHE A 29 -31.30 1.55 -10.11
C PHE A 29 -32.33 1.07 -11.12
N ASN A 30 -33.37 1.85 -11.36
CA ASN A 30 -34.38 1.56 -12.38
C ASN A 30 -33.79 1.70 -13.79
N GLY A 31 -32.77 2.53 -13.96
CA GLY A 31 -32.14 2.79 -15.26
C GLY A 31 -31.24 1.66 -15.79
N PHE A 32 -30.96 0.62 -14.99
CA PHE A 32 -29.98 -0.43 -15.33
C PHE A 32 -30.58 -1.84 -15.24
N SER A 33 -30.08 -2.76 -16.06
CA SER A 33 -30.46 -4.18 -15.99
C SER A 33 -29.24 -5.07 -16.17
N CYS A 34 -28.79 -5.71 -15.08
CA CYS A 34 -27.68 -6.66 -15.10
C CYS A 34 -28.20 -8.10 -15.25
N ASN A 35 -27.90 -8.73 -16.39
CA ASN A 35 -28.48 -9.99 -16.86
C ASN A 35 -27.63 -11.23 -16.52
N GLY A 36 -26.90 -11.21 -15.41
CA GLY A 36 -26.09 -12.36 -14.99
C GLY A 36 -24.90 -12.64 -15.89
N GLU A 37 -24.54 -13.92 -15.95
CA GLU A 37 -23.40 -14.45 -16.71
C GLU A 37 -23.87 -14.98 -18.06
N LEU A 38 -24.16 -14.07 -19.00
CA LEU A 38 -24.60 -14.41 -20.36
C LEU A 38 -23.62 -15.31 -21.12
N PHE A 39 -22.35 -15.31 -20.70
CA PHE A 39 -21.28 -16.04 -21.36
C PHE A 39 -20.68 -17.19 -20.54
N ASN A 40 -21.40 -17.68 -19.52
CA ASN A 40 -20.99 -18.86 -18.76
C ASN A 40 -20.96 -20.12 -19.68
N PRO A 41 -20.01 -21.06 -19.53
CA PRO A 41 -20.00 -22.29 -20.33
C PRO A 41 -21.17 -23.24 -20.06
N SER A 42 -21.72 -23.23 -18.83
CA SER A 42 -22.73 -24.21 -18.40
C SER A 42 -24.18 -23.72 -18.55
N PHE A 43 -24.42 -22.41 -18.57
CA PHE A 43 -25.75 -21.82 -18.66
C PHE A 43 -25.71 -20.45 -19.32
N ILE A 44 -26.87 -19.84 -19.57
CA ILE A 44 -26.99 -18.50 -20.17
C ILE A 44 -27.70 -17.53 -19.21
N GLY A 45 -26.98 -16.52 -18.72
CA GLY A 45 -27.51 -15.50 -17.82
C GLY A 45 -27.58 -15.97 -16.38
N PHE A 46 -28.63 -16.71 -16.02
CA PHE A 46 -28.83 -17.23 -14.66
C PHE A 46 -28.87 -18.78 -14.63
N PRO A 47 -28.53 -19.41 -13.49
CA PRO A 47 -28.64 -20.87 -13.38
C PRO A 47 -30.09 -21.34 -13.58
N ASN A 48 -30.26 -22.44 -14.32
CA ASN A 48 -31.55 -23.02 -14.76
C ASN A 48 -32.30 -22.21 -15.83
N GLN A 49 -31.65 -21.23 -16.46
CA GLN A 49 -32.19 -20.54 -17.62
C GLN A 49 -31.72 -21.23 -18.91
N GLU A 50 -32.67 -21.70 -19.72
CA GLU A 50 -32.36 -22.40 -20.98
C GLU A 50 -32.15 -21.45 -22.15
N THR A 51 -32.82 -20.29 -22.14
CA THR A 51 -32.76 -19.31 -23.24
C THR A 51 -32.72 -17.87 -22.73
N TYR A 52 -32.00 -17.01 -23.46
CA TYR A 52 -31.99 -15.56 -23.27
C TYR A 52 -32.10 -14.87 -24.64
N CYS A 53 -32.96 -13.87 -24.77
CA CYS A 53 -33.29 -13.22 -26.05
C CYS A 53 -33.61 -14.21 -27.21
N GLY A 54 -34.22 -15.35 -26.89
CA GLY A 54 -34.52 -16.41 -27.86
C GLY A 54 -33.26 -17.07 -28.46
N MET A 55 -32.19 -17.19 -27.68
CA MET A 55 -30.99 -17.96 -27.99
C MET A 55 -30.68 -18.91 -26.83
N ASN A 56 -30.30 -20.15 -27.13
CA ASN A 56 -29.76 -21.09 -26.14
C ASN A 56 -28.21 -21.03 -26.11
N THR A 57 -27.58 -21.86 -25.29
CA THR A 57 -26.12 -21.94 -25.18
C THR A 57 -25.43 -22.32 -26.50
N VAL A 58 -26.01 -23.25 -27.27
CA VAL A 58 -25.48 -23.69 -28.57
C VAL A 58 -25.49 -22.55 -29.60
N ASP A 59 -26.58 -21.77 -29.65
CA ASP A 59 -26.69 -20.62 -30.54
C ASP A 59 -25.71 -19.51 -30.16
N ARG A 60 -25.56 -19.27 -28.85
CA ARG A 60 -24.62 -18.31 -28.27
C ARG A 60 -23.18 -18.71 -28.58
N ASP A 61 -22.82 -19.97 -28.43
CA ASP A 61 -21.45 -20.46 -28.68
C ASP A 61 -21.08 -20.33 -30.17
N LYS A 62 -22.06 -20.46 -31.07
CA LYS A 62 -21.86 -20.23 -32.52
C LYS A 62 -21.64 -18.76 -32.86
N ASP A 63 -22.49 -17.86 -32.36
CA ASP A 63 -22.36 -16.41 -32.58
C ASP A 63 -22.64 -15.62 -31.28
N PRO A 64 -21.61 -15.40 -30.45
CA PRO A 64 -21.79 -14.73 -29.17
C PRO A 64 -22.10 -13.23 -29.33
N PHE A 65 -21.72 -12.61 -30.45
CA PHE A 65 -21.97 -11.19 -30.72
C PHE A 65 -23.43 -10.94 -31.07
N LYS A 66 -24.12 -11.92 -31.67
CA LYS A 66 -25.57 -11.87 -31.90
C LYS A 66 -26.34 -11.75 -30.59
N LEU A 67 -25.89 -12.41 -29.51
CA LEU A 67 -26.53 -12.29 -28.21
C LEU A 67 -26.44 -10.86 -27.65
N ILE A 68 -25.27 -10.23 -27.72
CA ILE A 68 -25.07 -8.83 -27.28
C ILE A 68 -25.98 -7.90 -28.09
N ARG A 69 -25.99 -8.03 -29.42
CA ARG A 69 -26.84 -7.22 -30.29
C ARG A 69 -28.32 -7.37 -29.96
N LYS A 70 -28.79 -8.59 -29.69
CA LYS A 70 -30.17 -8.83 -29.26
C LYS A 70 -30.47 -8.23 -27.89
N MET A 71 -29.57 -8.38 -26.92
CA MET A 71 -29.70 -7.79 -25.59
C MET A 71 -29.87 -6.27 -25.66
N VAL A 72 -29.03 -5.61 -26.46
CA VAL A 72 -29.08 -4.16 -26.69
C VAL A 72 -30.37 -3.77 -27.43
N ALA A 73 -30.80 -4.54 -28.43
CA ALA A 73 -32.00 -4.22 -29.22
C ALA A 73 -33.33 -4.45 -28.47
N GLN A 74 -33.34 -5.34 -27.46
CA GLN A 74 -34.55 -5.65 -26.69
C GLN A 74 -34.73 -4.75 -25.46
N ASN A 75 -33.68 -4.07 -25.00
CA ASN A 75 -33.74 -3.16 -23.86
C ASN A 75 -33.78 -1.70 -24.34
N ASN A 76 -34.98 -1.13 -24.38
CA ASN A 76 -35.19 0.26 -24.77
C ASN A 76 -35.23 1.22 -23.57
N ASP A 77 -35.63 0.72 -22.40
CA ASP A 77 -35.90 1.56 -21.22
C ASP A 77 -34.76 1.56 -20.21
N THR A 78 -33.91 0.52 -20.21
CA THR A 78 -32.78 0.36 -19.30
C THR A 78 -31.48 0.19 -20.07
N LEU A 79 -30.35 0.55 -19.48
CA LEU A 79 -29.03 0.19 -20.00
C LEU A 79 -28.75 -1.26 -19.61
N PRO A 80 -28.73 -2.22 -20.55
CA PRO A 80 -28.47 -3.61 -20.21
C PRO A 80 -26.99 -3.83 -19.94
N GLY A 81 -26.68 -4.80 -19.10
CA GLY A 81 -25.32 -5.27 -18.90
C GLY A 81 -25.26 -6.72 -18.45
N PHE A 82 -24.03 -7.22 -18.34
CA PHE A 82 -23.76 -8.60 -17.96
C PHE A 82 -22.40 -8.74 -17.28
N ARG A 83 -22.20 -9.88 -16.61
CA ARG A 83 -20.95 -10.26 -15.94
C ARG A 83 -20.10 -11.13 -16.86
N LEU A 84 -18.83 -10.79 -16.99
CA LEU A 84 -17.86 -11.52 -17.79
C LEU A 84 -16.63 -11.86 -16.94
N PHE A 85 -16.30 -13.15 -16.88
CA PHE A 85 -15.17 -13.67 -16.11
C PHE A 85 -14.01 -14.10 -17.01
N SER A 86 -12.84 -14.35 -16.40
CA SER A 86 -11.63 -14.74 -17.14
C SER A 86 -11.73 -16.09 -17.84
N ASP A 87 -12.61 -16.98 -17.38
CA ASP A 87 -12.88 -18.31 -17.92
C ASP A 87 -14.05 -18.33 -18.92
N HIS A 88 -14.68 -17.19 -19.19
CA HIS A 88 -15.72 -17.06 -20.22
C HIS A 88 -15.13 -16.92 -21.63
N ASP A 89 -16.01 -16.88 -22.64
CA ASP A 89 -15.62 -16.81 -24.05
C ASP A 89 -14.71 -15.61 -24.35
N ARG A 90 -13.47 -15.92 -24.74
CA ARG A 90 -12.43 -14.94 -25.04
C ARG A 90 -12.79 -14.00 -26.19
N ARG A 91 -13.59 -14.45 -27.16
CA ARG A 91 -14.04 -13.64 -28.31
C ARG A 91 -14.89 -12.47 -27.83
N VAL A 92 -15.69 -12.69 -26.78
CA VAL A 92 -16.56 -11.68 -26.18
C VAL A 92 -15.75 -10.64 -25.45
N LEU A 93 -14.73 -11.05 -24.70
CA LEU A 93 -13.82 -10.13 -24.00
C LEU A 93 -13.18 -9.15 -24.99
N ASP A 94 -12.67 -9.64 -26.11
CA ASP A 94 -12.05 -8.79 -27.13
C ASP A 94 -13.05 -7.83 -27.77
N TYR A 95 -14.26 -8.32 -28.05
CA TYR A 95 -15.34 -7.53 -28.62
C TYR A 95 -15.75 -6.37 -27.70
N VAL A 96 -16.02 -6.65 -26.42
CA VAL A 96 -16.47 -5.60 -25.48
C VAL A 96 -15.37 -4.60 -25.17
N LEU A 97 -14.10 -5.04 -25.09
CA LEU A 97 -12.98 -4.14 -24.84
C LEU A 97 -12.70 -3.21 -26.02
N ALA A 98 -12.97 -3.64 -27.26
CA ALA A 98 -12.82 -2.82 -28.45
C ALA A 98 -14.00 -1.85 -28.67
N ASP A 99 -15.21 -2.21 -28.25
CA ASP A 99 -16.43 -1.43 -28.50
C ASP A 99 -16.55 -0.19 -27.60
N GLU A 100 -16.30 1.01 -28.12
CA GLU A 100 -16.40 2.29 -27.38
C GLU A 100 -17.79 2.59 -26.81
N THR A 101 -18.85 1.95 -27.33
CA THR A 101 -20.23 2.11 -26.85
C THR A 101 -20.57 1.16 -25.70
N CYS A 102 -19.64 0.29 -25.29
CA CYS A 102 -19.75 -0.51 -24.08
C CYS A 102 -19.11 0.24 -22.90
N ALA A 103 -19.82 0.40 -21.78
CA ALA A 103 -19.20 0.87 -20.53
C ALA A 103 -18.47 -0.30 -19.85
N LYS A 104 -17.21 -0.09 -19.44
CA LYS A 104 -16.39 -1.13 -18.80
C LYS A 104 -16.28 -0.87 -17.31
N ILE A 105 -16.60 -1.87 -16.53
CA ILE A 105 -16.48 -1.86 -15.07
C ILE A 105 -15.57 -3.02 -14.70
N VAL A 106 -14.49 -2.75 -13.97
CA VAL A 106 -13.52 -3.77 -13.55
C VAL A 106 -13.64 -3.97 -12.05
N LEU A 107 -13.99 -5.19 -11.62
CA LEU A 107 -14.12 -5.54 -10.21
C LEU A 107 -12.97 -6.44 -9.76
N THR A 108 -12.22 -5.96 -8.78
CA THR A 108 -11.08 -6.67 -8.19
C THR A 108 -11.32 -7.02 -6.73
N ARG A 109 -10.65 -8.06 -6.26
CA ARG A 109 -10.66 -8.49 -4.85
C ARG A 109 -9.29 -9.08 -4.53
N ASN A 110 -8.91 -9.04 -3.25
CA ASN A 110 -7.71 -9.73 -2.77
C ASN A 110 -7.70 -11.19 -3.28
N PRO A 111 -6.67 -11.61 -4.06
CA PRO A 111 -6.59 -12.95 -4.62
C PRO A 111 -6.63 -14.05 -3.58
N LEU A 112 -6.04 -13.83 -2.39
CA LEU A 112 -6.00 -14.81 -1.31
C LEU A 112 -7.42 -15.10 -0.76
N ASP A 113 -8.19 -14.03 -0.52
CA ASP A 113 -9.57 -14.15 -0.05
C ASP A 113 -10.47 -14.85 -1.08
N SER A 114 -10.27 -14.52 -2.36
CA SER A 114 -11.00 -15.14 -3.47
C SER A 114 -10.65 -16.62 -3.63
N TYR A 115 -9.36 -16.97 -3.54
CA TYR A 115 -8.87 -18.33 -3.67
C TYR A 115 -9.36 -19.24 -2.54
N ILE A 116 -9.24 -18.79 -1.28
CA ILE A 116 -9.73 -19.56 -0.12
C ILE A 116 -11.25 -19.71 -0.21
N SER A 117 -11.97 -18.66 -0.60
CA SER A 117 -13.41 -18.77 -0.81
C SER A 117 -13.78 -19.73 -1.94
N TYR A 118 -12.98 -19.82 -2.99
CA TYR A 118 -13.17 -20.75 -4.11
C TYR A 118 -12.89 -22.20 -3.66
N ALA A 119 -11.80 -22.43 -2.93
CA ALA A 119 -11.44 -23.74 -2.38
C ALA A 119 -12.53 -24.29 -1.44
N ILE A 120 -13.10 -23.46 -0.58
CA ILE A 120 -14.20 -23.85 0.33
C ILE A 120 -15.46 -24.21 -0.47
N ALA A 121 -15.81 -23.43 -1.49
CA ALA A 121 -16.98 -23.69 -2.31
C ALA A 121 -16.84 -25.02 -3.08
N ARG A 122 -15.64 -25.30 -3.62
CA ARG A 122 -15.34 -26.56 -4.31
C ARG A 122 -15.41 -27.77 -3.37
N LYS A 123 -15.07 -27.60 -2.09
CA LYS A 123 -15.14 -28.67 -1.07
C LYS A 123 -16.55 -28.88 -0.51
N THR A 124 -17.42 -27.87 -0.56
CA THR A 124 -18.76 -27.89 0.07
C THR A 124 -19.92 -28.08 -0.90
N ASP A 125 -19.68 -28.07 -2.22
CA ASP A 125 -20.68 -28.28 -3.28
C ASP A 125 -21.90 -27.32 -3.23
N GLN A 126 -21.78 -26.19 -2.52
CA GLN A 126 -22.87 -25.22 -2.35
C GLN A 126 -22.73 -24.04 -3.30
N TRP A 127 -23.47 -24.08 -4.41
CA TRP A 127 -23.49 -23.06 -5.45
C TRP A 127 -24.57 -21.97 -5.28
N LYS A 128 -25.55 -22.15 -4.40
CA LYS A 128 -26.54 -21.12 -4.05
C LYS A 128 -26.70 -20.99 -2.54
N LEU A 129 -26.53 -19.76 -2.09
CA LEU A 129 -26.48 -19.36 -0.68
C LEU A 129 -27.89 -18.94 -0.23
N SER A 130 -28.84 -19.87 -0.34
CA SER A 130 -30.26 -19.60 -0.04
C SER A 130 -30.74 -20.17 1.30
N ASP A 131 -29.91 -20.88 2.07
CA ASP A 131 -30.32 -21.39 3.38
C ASP A 131 -29.36 -20.99 4.51
N LEU A 132 -29.90 -20.17 5.42
CA LEU A 132 -29.22 -19.54 6.55
C LEU A 132 -28.97 -20.48 7.75
N HIS A 133 -29.38 -21.76 7.69
CA HIS A 133 -29.44 -22.62 8.88
C HIS A 133 -28.60 -23.89 8.88
N LYS A 134 -27.84 -24.20 7.81
CA LYS A 134 -26.87 -25.32 7.83
C LYS A 134 -25.60 -24.99 7.07
N ARG A 135 -24.62 -24.40 7.74
CA ARG A 135 -23.24 -24.33 7.24
C ARG A 135 -22.31 -25.05 8.19
N LYS A 136 -21.78 -26.18 7.72
CA LYS A 136 -20.62 -26.82 8.34
C LYS A 136 -19.41 -25.95 8.05
N THR A 137 -18.66 -25.62 9.10
CA THR A 137 -17.32 -25.04 9.09
C THR A 137 -16.37 -25.98 8.34
N ALA A 138 -16.36 -25.90 7.02
CA ALA A 138 -15.46 -26.69 6.19
C ALA A 138 -14.12 -25.97 6.10
N GLN A 139 -13.13 -26.46 6.83
CA GLN A 139 -11.76 -26.00 6.70
C GLN A 139 -11.13 -26.61 5.44
N VAL A 140 -10.31 -25.81 4.74
CA VAL A 140 -9.61 -26.21 3.52
C VAL A 140 -8.10 -26.23 3.72
N ASP A 141 -7.42 -27.12 3.00
CA ASP A 141 -5.97 -27.11 2.92
C ASP A 141 -5.57 -26.15 1.79
N PHE A 142 -4.68 -25.22 2.09
CA PHE A 142 -4.16 -24.26 1.13
C PHE A 142 -3.06 -24.91 0.28
N ASP A 143 -3.26 -24.87 -1.04
CA ASP A 143 -2.30 -25.33 -2.04
C ASP A 143 -1.61 -24.12 -2.69
N ILE A 144 -0.29 -24.00 -2.47
CA ILE A 144 0.52 -22.93 -3.01
C ILE A 144 0.65 -22.98 -4.55
N LEU A 145 0.69 -24.18 -5.15
CA LEU A 145 0.82 -24.33 -6.61
C LEU A 145 -0.50 -23.95 -7.29
N GLY A 146 -1.62 -24.38 -6.73
CA GLY A 146 -2.95 -23.95 -7.14
C GLY A 146 -3.15 -22.44 -6.97
N PHE A 147 -2.67 -21.85 -5.87
CA PHE A 147 -2.76 -20.41 -5.64
C PHE A 147 -1.90 -19.61 -6.64
N LYS A 148 -0.65 -20.03 -6.91
CA LYS A 148 0.20 -19.40 -7.94
C LYS A 148 -0.46 -19.43 -9.32
N SER A 149 -1.00 -20.59 -9.70
CA SER A 149 -1.71 -20.77 -10.98
C SER A 149 -2.93 -19.85 -11.06
N TYR A 150 -3.71 -19.75 -9.98
CA TYR A 150 -4.85 -18.86 -9.87
C TYR A 150 -4.45 -17.37 -10.02
N VAL A 151 -3.42 -16.93 -9.30
CA VAL A 151 -2.91 -15.56 -9.39
C VAL A 151 -2.43 -15.23 -10.80
N ASN A 152 -1.73 -16.16 -11.48
CA ASN A 152 -1.26 -15.96 -12.85
C ASN A 152 -2.42 -15.72 -13.83
N VAL A 153 -3.50 -16.50 -13.71
CA VAL A 153 -4.72 -16.30 -14.53
C VAL A 153 -5.35 -14.92 -14.30
N LEU A 154 -5.42 -14.48 -13.04
CA LEU A 154 -5.92 -13.15 -12.69
C LEU A 154 -5.04 -12.02 -13.27
N SER A 155 -3.71 -12.15 -13.15
CA SER A 155 -2.75 -11.17 -13.66
C SER A 155 -2.82 -11.07 -15.18
N GLU A 156 -2.88 -12.19 -15.90
CA GLU A 156 -3.02 -12.21 -17.37
C GLU A 156 -4.32 -11.54 -17.82
N PHE A 157 -5.43 -11.82 -17.14
CA PHE A 157 -6.72 -11.17 -17.42
C PHE A 157 -6.65 -9.65 -17.21
N ALA A 158 -6.11 -9.20 -16.08
CA ALA A 158 -5.97 -7.78 -15.76
C ALA A 158 -5.01 -7.06 -16.73
N ARG A 159 -3.88 -7.70 -17.06
CA ARG A 159 -2.90 -7.18 -18.04
C ARG A 159 -3.54 -6.99 -19.40
N ARG A 160 -4.36 -7.95 -19.85
CA ARG A 160 -5.05 -7.89 -21.13
C ARG A 160 -6.05 -6.75 -21.18
N ILE A 161 -6.90 -6.60 -20.16
CA ILE A 161 -7.86 -5.50 -20.05
C ILE A 161 -7.12 -4.16 -20.14
N ARG A 162 -6.09 -3.97 -19.30
CA ARG A 162 -5.30 -2.73 -19.26
C ARG A 162 -4.66 -2.41 -20.60
N THR A 163 -3.99 -3.39 -21.21
CA THR A 163 -3.29 -3.21 -22.49
C THR A 163 -4.25 -2.86 -23.62
N THR A 164 -5.41 -3.52 -23.68
CA THR A 164 -6.40 -3.24 -24.73
C THR A 164 -7.00 -1.84 -24.56
N LEU A 165 -7.41 -1.48 -23.33
CA LEU A 165 -7.97 -0.15 -23.04
C LEU A 165 -6.96 0.97 -23.33
N GLN A 166 -5.69 0.77 -22.98
CA GLN A 166 -4.62 1.71 -23.30
C GLN A 166 -4.43 1.88 -24.82
N LYS A 167 -4.47 0.78 -25.58
CA LYS A 167 -4.33 0.82 -27.04
C LYS A 167 -5.53 1.46 -27.74
N THR A 168 -6.73 1.30 -27.19
CA THR A 168 -7.96 1.86 -27.76
C THR A 168 -8.31 3.25 -27.22
N GLY A 169 -7.51 3.81 -26.30
CA GLY A 169 -7.77 5.11 -25.68
C GLY A 169 -9.01 5.12 -24.77
N GLN A 170 -9.43 3.95 -24.29
CA GLN A 170 -10.63 3.79 -23.47
C GLN A 170 -10.28 3.69 -21.98
N ALA A 171 -11.25 4.00 -21.13
CA ALA A 171 -11.15 3.87 -19.67
C ALA A 171 -12.22 2.93 -19.13
N ALA A 172 -11.95 2.35 -17.95
CA ALA A 172 -12.89 1.51 -17.22
C ALA A 172 -13.05 2.01 -15.79
N PHE A 173 -14.28 1.96 -15.27
CA PHE A 173 -14.57 2.26 -13.88
C PHE A 173 -14.02 1.15 -12.98
N GLN A 174 -13.13 1.51 -12.05
CA GLN A 174 -12.46 0.55 -11.18
C GLN A 174 -13.23 0.38 -9.88
N LEU A 175 -13.50 -0.87 -9.52
CA LEU A 175 -14.10 -1.25 -8.25
C LEU A 175 -13.24 -2.29 -7.55
N SER A 176 -13.14 -2.16 -6.24
CA SER A 176 -12.72 -3.21 -5.34
C SER A 176 -13.92 -3.82 -4.62
N TYR A 177 -13.75 -5.02 -4.05
CA TYR A 177 -14.79 -5.64 -3.21
C TYR A 177 -15.27 -4.75 -2.05
N LYS A 178 -14.40 -3.86 -1.52
CA LYS A 178 -14.77 -2.95 -0.43
C LYS A 178 -15.72 -1.87 -0.90
N ASP A 179 -15.50 -1.36 -2.11
CA ASP A 179 -16.30 -0.30 -2.73
C ASP A 179 -17.74 -0.76 -3.01
N LEU A 180 -17.98 -2.08 -3.03
CA LEU A 180 -19.33 -2.62 -3.19
C LEU A 180 -20.29 -2.26 -2.05
N GLY A 181 -19.77 -1.79 -0.90
CA GLY A 181 -20.58 -1.34 0.23
C GLY A 181 -20.72 0.18 0.35
N GLU A 182 -20.12 0.95 -0.56
CA GLU A 182 -20.06 2.42 -0.48
C GLU A 182 -21.11 3.04 -1.40
N LEU A 183 -22.08 3.75 -0.81
CA LEU A 183 -23.19 4.37 -1.53
C LEU A 183 -22.70 5.40 -2.55
N ASP A 184 -21.78 6.27 -2.14
CA ASP A 184 -21.22 7.34 -2.98
C ASP A 184 -20.52 6.78 -4.22
N VAL A 185 -19.90 5.60 -4.11
CA VAL A 185 -19.25 4.94 -5.25
C VAL A 185 -20.27 4.42 -6.25
N PHE A 186 -21.41 3.88 -5.80
CA PHE A 186 -22.49 3.44 -6.71
C PHE A 186 -23.20 4.63 -7.37
N ASN A 187 -23.37 5.74 -6.66
CA ASN A 187 -23.89 6.98 -7.27
C ASN A 187 -22.88 7.53 -8.31
N GLY A 188 -21.58 7.50 -8.03
CA GLY A 188 -20.54 7.81 -9.01
C GLY A 188 -20.52 6.85 -10.22
N LEU A 189 -20.82 5.56 -10.00
CA LEU A 189 -20.98 4.59 -11.07
C LEU A 189 -22.21 4.89 -11.95
N SER A 190 -23.32 5.31 -11.33
CA SER A 190 -24.53 5.74 -12.06
C SER A 190 -24.22 6.90 -13.02
N GLN A 191 -23.49 7.90 -12.52
CA GLN A 191 -23.01 9.02 -13.34
C GLN A 191 -22.05 8.56 -14.45
N PHE A 192 -21.12 7.64 -14.16
CA PHE A 192 -20.27 7.04 -15.18
C PHE A 192 -21.06 6.32 -16.28
N LEU A 193 -22.19 5.71 -15.94
CA LEU A 193 -23.11 5.05 -16.87
C LEU A 193 -24.12 6.01 -17.55
N GLU A 194 -23.93 7.32 -17.38
CA GLU A 194 -24.78 8.39 -17.95
C GLU A 194 -26.24 8.34 -17.45
N SER A 195 -26.42 8.01 -16.17
CA SER A 195 -27.69 8.15 -15.46
C SER A 195 -27.59 9.25 -14.39
N GLU A 196 -28.67 10.01 -14.24
CA GLU A 196 -28.85 11.00 -13.17
C GLU A 196 -29.53 10.39 -11.93
N GLU A 197 -29.83 9.08 -11.97
CA GLU A 197 -30.43 8.37 -10.85
C GLU A 197 -29.42 8.25 -9.70
N GLU A 198 -29.84 8.61 -8.50
CA GLU A 198 -29.07 8.48 -7.26
C GLU A 198 -29.85 7.63 -6.26
N LEU A 199 -29.12 6.76 -5.55
CA LEU A 199 -29.68 5.98 -4.45
C LEU A 199 -29.52 6.74 -3.13
N GLU A 200 -30.56 6.73 -2.30
CA GLU A 200 -30.52 7.24 -0.92
C GLU A 200 -29.93 6.23 0.07
N GLY A 201 -29.83 4.96 -0.33
CA GLY A 201 -29.27 3.90 0.49
C GLY A 201 -29.07 2.60 -0.30
N LEU A 202 -28.01 1.88 0.05
CA LEU A 202 -27.86 0.48 -0.35
C LEU A 202 -28.70 -0.38 0.58
N LYS A 203 -29.32 -1.46 0.06
CA LYS A 203 -30.01 -2.43 0.93
C LYS A 203 -29.08 -2.88 2.05
N GLU A 204 -29.62 -2.91 3.26
CA GLU A 204 -28.89 -3.27 4.48
C GLU A 204 -27.98 -4.48 4.22
N LYS A 205 -26.73 -4.32 4.66
CA LYS A 205 -25.67 -5.34 4.66
C LYS A 205 -26.30 -6.72 4.72
N ILE A 206 -26.08 -7.51 3.66
CA ILE A 206 -25.95 -8.95 3.85
C ILE A 206 -24.97 -9.11 5.01
N LYS A 207 -25.49 -9.43 6.20
CA LYS A 207 -24.73 -9.73 7.43
C LYS A 207 -23.51 -10.52 6.97
N ARG A 208 -22.30 -10.04 7.28
CA ARG A 208 -21.02 -10.67 6.90
C ARG A 208 -21.20 -12.19 6.86
N GLN A 209 -21.34 -12.77 5.67
CA GLN A 209 -21.65 -14.20 5.49
C GLN A 209 -20.44 -15.10 5.77
N ASN A 210 -19.39 -14.53 6.39
CA ASN A 210 -18.18 -15.20 6.84
C ASN A 210 -17.45 -14.28 7.85
N PRO A 211 -17.92 -14.21 9.11
CA PRO A 211 -17.25 -13.48 10.18
C PRO A 211 -15.92 -14.13 10.60
N GLU A 212 -15.67 -15.35 10.16
CA GLU A 212 -14.46 -16.11 10.47
C GLU A 212 -13.22 -15.54 9.77
N SER A 213 -12.15 -15.40 10.55
CA SER A 213 -10.79 -15.07 10.11
C SER A 213 -10.24 -16.12 9.14
N LEU A 214 -9.26 -15.75 8.31
CA LEU A 214 -8.59 -16.71 7.43
C LEU A 214 -7.95 -17.88 8.21
N SER A 215 -7.53 -17.62 9.45
CA SER A 215 -7.01 -18.63 10.39
C SER A 215 -8.01 -19.70 10.81
N GLU A 216 -9.31 -19.41 10.77
CA GLU A 216 -10.35 -20.39 11.12
C GLU A 216 -10.77 -21.26 9.93
N LYS A 217 -10.49 -20.78 8.70
CA LYS A 217 -10.92 -21.40 7.43
C LYS A 217 -9.86 -22.30 6.79
N VAL A 218 -8.60 -22.12 7.15
CA VAL A 218 -7.46 -22.82 6.53
C VAL A 218 -6.79 -23.72 7.55
N ASN A 219 -6.76 -25.03 7.29
CA ASN A 219 -6.13 -26.02 8.18
C ASN A 219 -4.64 -25.74 8.38
N ASN A 220 -3.93 -25.47 7.29
CA ASN A 220 -2.49 -25.22 7.27
C ASN A 220 -2.18 -23.71 7.25
N TYR A 221 -2.90 -22.90 8.02
CA TYR A 221 -2.78 -21.43 7.99
C TYR A 221 -1.34 -20.91 8.21
N LYS A 222 -0.58 -21.53 9.14
CA LYS A 222 0.84 -21.15 9.38
C LYS A 222 1.71 -21.43 8.15
N GLU A 223 1.58 -22.62 7.58
CA GLU A 223 2.29 -23.06 6.37
C GLU A 223 1.89 -22.20 5.16
N MET A 224 0.61 -21.93 4.97
CA MET A 224 0.11 -20.98 3.98
C MET A 224 0.79 -19.62 4.13
N MET A 225 0.86 -19.07 5.34
CA MET A 225 1.48 -17.76 5.56
C MET A 225 2.99 -17.78 5.27
N GLU A 226 3.69 -18.87 5.56
CA GLU A 226 5.11 -19.05 5.19
C GLU A 226 5.31 -19.21 3.68
N GLN A 227 4.48 -20.02 3.03
CA GLN A 227 4.54 -20.28 1.59
C GLN A 227 4.10 -19.07 0.77
N VAL A 228 3.07 -18.34 1.19
CA VAL A 228 2.65 -17.07 0.58
C VAL A 228 3.75 -16.03 0.73
N LYS A 229 4.44 -15.96 1.88
CA LYS A 229 5.61 -15.10 2.06
C LYS A 229 6.79 -15.49 1.17
N SER A 230 6.93 -16.78 0.81
CA SER A 230 7.99 -17.28 -0.06
C SER A 230 7.65 -17.19 -1.55
N ILE A 231 6.40 -16.89 -1.92
CA ILE A 231 6.09 -16.46 -3.29
C ILE A 231 6.79 -15.12 -3.49
N ASN A 232 7.78 -15.14 -4.38
CA ASN A 232 8.37 -13.91 -4.88
C ASN A 232 7.35 -13.23 -5.81
N PHE A 233 6.51 -12.36 -5.25
CA PHE A 233 5.47 -11.62 -5.97
C PHE A 233 6.02 -10.67 -7.06
N LEU A 234 7.35 -10.50 -7.11
CA LEU A 234 8.08 -9.66 -8.06
C LEU A 234 7.89 -10.08 -9.54
N ASP A 235 7.41 -11.29 -9.84
CA ASP A 235 7.20 -11.76 -11.23
C ASP A 235 5.81 -11.43 -11.83
N SER A 236 4.86 -10.87 -11.07
CA SER A 236 3.42 -10.89 -11.45
C SER A 236 2.76 -9.55 -11.80
N GLY A 237 3.51 -8.45 -11.90
CA GLY A 237 3.02 -7.18 -12.48
C GLY A 237 1.88 -6.47 -11.72
N LEU A 238 1.70 -6.77 -10.42
CA LEU A 238 0.92 -5.92 -9.51
C LEU A 238 1.80 -4.73 -9.07
N PRO A 239 1.22 -3.53 -8.85
CA PRO A 239 1.98 -2.38 -8.37
C PRO A 239 2.62 -2.74 -7.02
N GLU A 240 3.92 -2.55 -6.92
CA GLU A 240 4.64 -2.66 -5.66
C GLU A 240 3.94 -1.78 -4.62
N PHE A 241 3.57 -2.36 -3.46
CA PHE A 241 3.14 -1.57 -2.32
C PHE A 241 4.36 -0.88 -1.75
N HIS A 242 4.75 0.22 -2.38
CA HIS A 242 5.78 1.10 -1.89
C HIS A 242 5.29 1.87 -0.68
N GLU A 243 6.25 2.35 0.11
CA GLU A 243 6.00 3.44 1.02
C GLU A 243 5.28 4.59 0.26
N PRO A 244 4.17 5.15 0.78
CA PRO A 244 3.44 6.22 0.13
C PRO A 244 4.36 7.38 -0.25
N GLU A 245 4.11 7.99 -1.41
CA GLU A 245 4.86 9.17 -1.82
C GLU A 245 4.80 10.27 -0.76
N ARG A 246 5.97 10.83 -0.44
CA ARG A 246 6.07 11.94 0.49
C ARG A 246 6.01 13.27 -0.26
N HIS A 247 5.53 14.29 0.45
CA HIS A 247 5.55 15.67 -0.03
C HIS A 247 6.94 16.27 0.17
N ALA A 248 7.21 17.42 -0.44
CA ALA A 248 8.49 18.13 -0.31
C ALA A 248 8.94 18.40 1.13
N ALA A 249 8.01 18.42 2.10
CA ALA A 249 8.28 18.59 3.53
C ALA A 249 9.28 19.72 3.83
N ALA A 250 9.18 20.80 3.04
CA ALA A 250 10.11 21.93 3.02
C ALA A 250 10.27 22.62 4.39
N LYS A 251 9.29 22.47 5.28
CA LYS A 251 9.35 22.93 6.67
C LYS A 251 10.48 22.33 7.50
N ASN A 252 11.00 21.16 7.10
CA ASN A 252 12.10 20.51 7.79
C ASN A 252 13.47 21.06 7.35
N PHE A 253 13.54 21.81 6.24
CA PHE A 253 14.82 22.32 5.75
C PHE A 253 15.39 23.37 6.69
N ILE A 254 16.71 23.35 6.81
CA ILE A 254 17.48 24.36 7.54
C ILE A 254 18.28 25.12 6.50
N VAL A 255 18.15 26.45 6.48
CA VAL A 255 18.86 27.32 5.53
C VAL A 255 19.70 28.34 6.26
N GLY A 256 20.87 28.65 5.71
CA GLY A 256 21.67 29.80 6.15
C GLY A 256 21.01 31.12 5.73
N SER A 257 20.98 32.11 6.63
CA SER A 257 20.39 33.41 6.32
C SER A 257 21.28 34.25 5.40
N ASN A 258 22.60 34.20 5.63
CA ASN A 258 23.61 34.94 4.87
C ASN A 258 24.59 34.03 4.11
N THR A 259 24.35 32.71 4.16
CA THR A 259 25.25 31.70 3.62
C THR A 259 24.45 30.77 2.74
N PRO A 260 24.89 30.45 1.52
CA PRO A 260 24.10 29.71 0.56
C PRO A 260 24.17 28.19 0.82
N LEU A 261 23.90 27.79 2.06
CA LEU A 261 23.86 26.41 2.54
C LEU A 261 22.41 26.02 2.86
N LEU A 262 21.98 24.86 2.34
CA LEU A 262 20.69 24.27 2.64
C LEU A 262 20.88 22.82 3.10
N PHE A 263 20.44 22.52 4.31
CA PHE A 263 20.44 21.18 4.86
C PHE A 263 19.02 20.59 4.85
N GLN A 264 18.91 19.38 4.31
CA GLN A 264 17.69 18.60 4.22
C GLN A 264 17.76 17.44 5.24
N PRO A 265 17.32 17.62 6.50
CA PRO A 265 17.50 16.60 7.53
C PRO A 265 16.63 15.36 7.28
N ILE A 266 17.22 14.16 7.41
CA ILE A 266 16.49 12.90 7.38
C ILE A 266 16.38 12.35 8.81
N GLY A 267 15.38 12.83 9.55
CA GLY A 267 15.29 12.58 10.99
C GLY A 267 16.35 13.36 11.79
N ALA A 268 16.69 12.86 12.98
CA ALA A 268 17.56 13.59 13.93
C ALA A 268 19.07 13.32 13.76
N TYR A 269 19.44 12.23 13.08
CA TYR A 269 20.84 11.79 12.98
C TYR A 269 21.73 12.85 12.32
N GLY A 270 22.79 13.27 13.04
CA GLY A 270 23.74 14.29 12.58
C GLY A 270 23.17 15.72 12.50
N GLN A 271 21.90 15.95 12.84
CA GLN A 271 21.25 17.26 12.69
C GLN A 271 21.91 18.33 13.57
N SER A 272 22.27 17.99 14.82
CA SER A 272 22.92 18.92 15.75
C SER A 272 24.31 19.33 15.26
N VAL A 273 25.14 18.37 14.84
CA VAL A 273 26.50 18.59 14.33
C VAL A 273 26.46 19.44 13.05
N LEU A 274 25.62 19.08 12.09
CA LEU A 274 25.50 19.82 10.83
C LEU A 274 24.86 21.19 11.02
N GLY A 275 23.89 21.32 11.93
CA GLY A 275 23.33 22.60 12.33
C GLY A 275 24.37 23.52 12.96
N ASN A 276 25.19 23.02 13.88
CA ASN A 276 26.26 23.79 14.51
C ASN A 276 27.33 24.21 13.49
N TRP A 277 27.67 23.33 12.56
CA TRP A 277 28.59 23.65 11.46
C TRP A 277 28.01 24.75 10.55
N MET A 278 26.76 24.62 10.08
CA MET A 278 26.10 25.66 9.28
C MET A 278 25.99 26.99 10.03
N SER A 279 25.69 26.94 11.32
CA SER A 279 25.56 28.09 12.21
C SER A 279 26.88 28.86 12.31
N SER A 280 28.00 28.13 12.36
CA SER A 280 29.34 28.71 12.39
C SER A 280 29.70 29.46 11.10
N HIS A 281 29.07 29.11 9.97
CA HIS A 281 29.22 29.81 8.69
C HIS A 281 28.20 30.92 8.46
N SER A 282 27.14 30.99 9.28
CA SER A 282 26.01 31.91 9.09
C SER A 282 25.87 32.91 10.24
N ASP A 283 26.93 33.15 11.02
CA ASP A 283 26.93 34.00 12.22
C ASP A 283 25.80 33.66 13.22
N GLY A 284 25.48 32.38 13.38
CA GLY A 284 24.39 31.92 14.24
C GLY A 284 22.99 32.01 13.62
N GLN A 285 22.85 32.56 12.41
CA GLN A 285 21.56 32.87 11.80
C GLN A 285 21.09 31.77 10.85
N LEU A 286 20.46 30.74 11.42
CA LEU A 286 19.76 29.69 10.66
C LEU A 286 18.25 29.90 10.69
N SER A 287 17.59 29.62 9.57
CA SER A 287 16.14 29.59 9.48
C SER A 287 15.64 28.15 9.27
N SER A 288 14.59 27.76 9.98
CA SER A 288 13.91 26.47 9.88
C SER A 288 12.39 26.66 10.00
N GLY A 289 11.59 25.61 9.75
CA GLY A 289 10.13 25.72 9.83
C GLY A 289 9.48 26.53 8.71
N LEU A 290 10.24 26.81 7.64
CA LEU A 290 9.83 27.65 6.52
C LEU A 290 8.69 27.02 5.72
N LYS A 291 7.72 27.83 5.30
CA LYS A 291 6.70 27.41 4.34
C LYS A 291 7.33 27.19 2.97
N GLN A 292 6.67 26.38 2.14
CA GLN A 292 7.16 26.04 0.81
C GLN A 292 7.47 27.27 -0.06
N LYS A 293 6.65 28.33 0.03
CA LYS A 293 6.88 29.59 -0.69
C LYS A 293 8.19 30.27 -0.27
N GLU A 294 8.48 30.31 1.04
CA GLU A 294 9.69 30.93 1.60
C GLU A 294 10.94 30.17 1.18
N ILE A 295 10.88 28.83 1.13
CA ILE A 295 11.96 28.00 0.59
C ILE A 295 12.19 28.32 -0.90
N PHE A 296 11.14 28.37 -1.72
CA PHE A 296 11.30 28.71 -3.13
C PHE A 296 11.78 30.15 -3.37
N GLU A 297 11.50 31.08 -2.46
CA GLU A 297 12.07 32.43 -2.48
C GLU A 297 13.55 32.39 -2.12
N TRP A 298 13.93 31.67 -1.06
CA TRP A 298 15.32 31.48 -0.68
C TRP A 298 16.15 30.83 -1.81
N LEU A 299 15.63 29.78 -2.45
CA LEU A 299 16.27 29.11 -3.59
C LEU A 299 16.52 30.05 -4.78
N ARG A 300 15.58 30.98 -5.04
CA ARG A 300 15.73 31.98 -6.11
C ARG A 300 16.78 33.04 -5.78
N ASN A 301 16.89 33.41 -4.51
CA ASN A 301 17.87 34.40 -4.04
C ASN A 301 19.29 33.80 -3.88
N HIS A 302 19.42 32.47 -3.84
CA HIS A 302 20.70 31.76 -3.69
C HIS A 302 20.92 30.76 -4.84
N PRO A 303 21.24 31.22 -6.07
CA PRO A 303 21.42 30.35 -7.23
C PRO A 303 22.69 29.49 -7.16
N THR A 304 23.75 29.94 -6.47
CA THR A 304 25.03 29.22 -6.31
C THR A 304 25.13 28.44 -5.00
N ARG A 305 23.97 28.07 -4.43
CA ARG A 305 23.88 27.33 -3.17
C ARG A 305 24.40 25.91 -3.27
N VAL A 306 24.67 25.35 -2.10
CA VAL A 306 24.89 23.91 -1.90
C VAL A 306 23.78 23.37 -1.00
N SER A 307 23.05 22.38 -1.53
CA SER A 307 22.05 21.58 -0.84
C SER A 307 22.65 20.23 -0.45
N PHE A 308 22.42 19.77 0.76
CA PHE A 308 22.97 18.49 1.21
C PHE A 308 22.08 17.80 2.24
N THR A 309 22.29 16.50 2.43
CA THR A 309 21.63 15.69 3.46
C THR A 309 22.62 14.73 4.10
N MET A 310 22.29 14.24 5.31
CA MET A 310 23.02 13.18 5.98
C MET A 310 22.23 11.88 5.92
N LEU A 311 22.90 10.80 5.49
CA LEU A 311 22.37 9.45 5.56
C LEU A 311 22.82 8.78 6.85
N ALA A 312 21.93 8.01 7.46
CA ALA A 312 22.21 7.13 8.58
C ALA A 312 22.18 5.67 8.12
N HIS A 313 22.94 4.79 8.76
CA HIS A 313 22.76 3.36 8.53
C HIS A 313 21.32 2.95 8.92
N PRO A 314 20.59 2.15 8.12
CA PRO A 314 19.19 1.82 8.42
C PRO A 314 18.96 1.19 9.81
N VAL A 315 19.93 0.42 10.31
CA VAL A 315 19.91 -0.15 11.67
C VAL A 315 19.95 0.94 12.75
N VAL A 316 20.92 1.86 12.66
CA VAL A 316 21.08 2.98 13.59
C VAL A 316 19.81 3.83 13.59
N ARG A 317 19.33 4.19 12.38
CA ARG A 317 18.11 4.96 12.19
C ARG A 317 16.88 4.32 12.86
N ALA A 318 16.68 3.02 12.64
CA ALA A 318 15.56 2.31 13.24
C ALA A 318 15.69 2.21 14.77
N HIS A 319 16.91 2.04 15.27
CA HIS A 319 17.21 1.99 16.69
C HIS A 319 16.92 3.32 17.38
N ASP A 320 17.38 4.44 16.81
CA ASP A 320 17.11 5.78 17.33
C ASP A 320 15.61 6.04 17.37
N ALA A 321 14.90 5.68 16.31
CA ALA A 321 13.45 5.84 16.25
C ALA A 321 12.72 4.97 17.28
N PHE A 322 13.18 3.73 17.51
CA PHE A 322 12.63 2.85 18.54
C PHE A 322 12.89 3.41 19.94
N ASN A 323 14.14 3.76 20.25
CA ASN A 323 14.54 4.29 21.53
C ASN A 323 13.75 5.56 21.87
N LYS A 324 13.75 6.55 20.99
CA LYS A 324 13.17 7.87 21.24
C LYS A 324 11.65 7.88 21.27
N TYR A 325 11.00 7.24 20.29
CA TYR A 325 9.55 7.41 20.09
C TYR A 325 8.71 6.26 20.67
N ILE A 326 9.31 5.10 20.94
CA ILE A 326 8.59 3.91 21.41
C ILE A 326 9.04 3.51 22.82
N PHE A 327 10.35 3.39 23.05
CA PHE A 327 10.89 2.96 24.32
C PHE A 327 10.75 4.06 25.37
N GLN A 328 11.35 5.23 25.12
CA GLN A 328 11.18 6.43 25.92
C GLN A 328 9.74 6.93 25.76
N ALA A 329 9.10 7.20 26.89
CA ALA A 329 7.69 7.58 26.97
C ALA A 329 7.49 9.05 27.38
N GLY A 330 8.52 9.88 27.18
CA GLY A 330 8.43 11.33 27.38
C GLY A 330 7.57 12.04 26.33
N ASP A 331 7.63 13.37 26.30
CA ASP A 331 6.74 14.23 25.48
C ASP A 331 6.76 13.92 23.97
N ASP A 332 7.89 13.43 23.45
CA ASP A 332 8.05 13.06 22.04
C ASP A 332 7.51 11.65 21.72
N GLY A 333 7.16 10.84 22.73
CA GLY A 333 6.74 9.45 22.57
C GLY A 333 5.46 9.29 21.75
N PHE A 334 5.25 8.09 21.21
CA PHE A 334 4.03 7.73 20.46
C PHE A 334 3.17 6.69 21.21
N PRO A 335 2.40 7.09 22.24
CA PRO A 335 1.65 6.17 23.11
C PRO A 335 0.74 5.19 22.37
N TRP A 336 0.06 5.65 21.31
CA TRP A 336 -0.84 4.80 20.53
C TRP A 336 -0.11 3.73 19.72
N ILE A 337 1.07 4.06 19.16
CA ILE A 337 1.89 3.09 18.42
C ILE A 337 2.54 2.12 19.40
N ARG A 338 3.02 2.62 20.54
CA ARG A 338 3.53 1.80 21.64
C ARG A 338 2.49 0.79 22.13
N LYS A 339 1.23 1.21 22.28
CA LYS A 339 0.11 0.32 22.63
C LYS A 339 -0.13 -0.76 21.58
N ILE A 340 -0.11 -0.41 20.29
CA ILE A 340 -0.24 -1.40 19.19
C ILE A 340 0.89 -2.44 19.25
N LEU A 341 2.12 -2.00 19.50
CA LEU A 341 3.28 -2.90 19.60
C LEU A 341 3.12 -3.88 20.77
N ILE A 342 2.64 -3.41 21.92
CA ILE A 342 2.33 -4.29 23.06
C ILE A 342 1.21 -5.27 22.72
N GLU A 343 0.08 -4.80 22.22
CA GLU A 343 -1.15 -5.60 22.07
C GLU A 343 -1.12 -6.55 20.86
N GLN A 344 -0.56 -6.13 19.72
CA GLN A 344 -0.63 -6.88 18.45
C GLN A 344 0.66 -7.60 18.12
N TYR A 345 1.80 -7.05 18.55
CA TYR A 345 3.13 -7.60 18.28
C TYR A 345 3.75 -8.26 19.53
N ASN A 346 3.05 -8.24 20.67
CA ASN A 346 3.50 -8.79 21.95
C ASN A 346 4.90 -8.27 22.33
N VAL A 347 5.18 -7.00 22.08
CA VAL A 347 6.45 -6.37 22.45
C VAL A 347 6.50 -6.21 23.97
N LYS A 348 7.53 -6.78 24.60
CA LYS A 348 7.79 -6.61 26.04
C LYS A 348 8.45 -5.25 26.22
N LEU A 349 7.70 -4.28 26.73
CA LEU A 349 8.20 -2.96 27.08
C LEU A 349 7.89 -2.69 28.55
N PRO A 350 8.75 -1.96 29.30
CA PRO A 350 8.46 -1.52 30.66
C PRO A 350 7.21 -0.63 30.71
N ASP A 351 6.74 -0.34 31.92
CA ASP A 351 5.69 0.67 32.11
C ASP A 351 6.16 2.03 31.56
N ALA A 352 5.25 2.77 30.93
CA ALA A 352 5.55 4.08 30.37
C ALA A 352 6.09 5.04 31.44
N ALA A 353 5.59 4.99 32.67
CA ALA A 353 6.07 5.84 33.77
C ALA A 353 7.55 5.59 34.12
N LEU A 354 8.04 4.36 33.94
CA LEU A 354 9.46 4.02 34.15
C LEU A 354 10.34 4.42 32.96
N CYS A 355 9.72 4.81 31.84
CA CYS A 355 10.39 5.19 30.60
C CYS A 355 10.31 6.70 30.30
N GLU A 356 9.71 7.52 31.18
CA GLU A 356 9.68 8.98 31.03
C GLU A 356 11.08 9.60 31.13
N THR A 357 11.91 9.05 32.01
CA THR A 357 13.34 9.38 32.12
C THR A 357 14.15 8.09 32.13
N LEU A 358 15.18 8.01 31.28
CA LEU A 358 16.11 6.88 31.24
C LEU A 358 16.77 6.67 32.61
N ASN A 359 16.40 5.60 33.31
CA ASN A 359 17.01 5.21 34.58
C ASN A 359 17.37 3.72 34.54
N LYS A 360 18.67 3.41 34.34
CA LYS A 360 19.16 2.02 34.29
C LYS A 360 18.87 1.25 35.57
N GLY A 361 18.97 1.88 36.74
CA GLY A 361 18.64 1.25 38.02
C GLY A 361 17.15 0.88 38.15
N ALA A 362 16.26 1.62 37.48
CA ALA A 362 14.84 1.29 37.43
C ALA A 362 14.57 0.09 36.51
N LEU A 363 15.27 -0.02 35.37
CA LEU A 363 15.18 -1.19 34.48
C LEU A 363 15.71 -2.47 35.17
N ASP A 364 16.82 -2.36 35.90
CA ASP A 364 17.38 -3.48 36.67
C ASP A 364 16.40 -3.97 37.74
N SER A 365 15.67 -3.05 38.40
CA SER A 365 14.70 -3.38 39.45
C SER A 365 13.51 -4.24 38.98
N ILE A 366 13.17 -4.15 37.69
CA ILE A 366 12.12 -4.96 37.05
C ILE A 366 12.69 -6.15 36.26
N GLY A 367 14.01 -6.34 36.29
CA GLY A 367 14.72 -7.38 35.55
C GLY A 367 14.60 -7.22 34.03
N TYR A 368 14.57 -5.99 33.51
CA TYR A 368 14.54 -5.73 32.07
C TYR A 368 15.96 -5.52 31.55
N ASP A 369 16.46 -6.49 30.77
CA ASP A 369 17.85 -6.52 30.32
C ASP A 369 18.03 -6.19 28.82
N VAL A 370 19.27 -6.31 28.34
CA VAL A 370 19.63 -6.12 26.92
C VAL A 370 18.88 -7.10 26.00
N GLU A 371 18.66 -8.34 26.44
CA GLU A 371 17.98 -9.35 25.60
C GLU A 371 16.50 -8.99 25.45
N ASP A 372 15.84 -8.55 26.51
CA ASP A 372 14.47 -8.04 26.44
C ASP A 372 14.34 -6.86 25.47
N TYR A 373 15.27 -5.90 25.55
CA TYR A 373 15.32 -4.76 24.62
C TYR A 373 15.55 -5.22 23.18
N ARG A 374 16.49 -6.14 22.96
CA ARG A 374 16.79 -6.71 21.64
C ARG A 374 15.58 -7.41 21.04
N GLN A 375 14.87 -8.23 21.81
CA GLN A 375 13.64 -8.88 21.36
C GLN A 375 12.53 -7.87 21.06
N ALA A 376 12.43 -6.80 21.85
CA ALA A 376 11.51 -5.71 21.59
C ALA A 376 11.85 -4.98 20.28
N PHE A 377 13.14 -4.69 20.04
CA PHE A 377 13.62 -4.06 18.81
C PHE A 377 13.40 -4.93 17.57
N LYS A 378 13.68 -6.25 17.65
CA LYS A 378 13.39 -7.20 16.55
C LYS A 378 11.90 -7.22 16.20
N LYS A 379 11.01 -7.18 17.19
CA LYS A 379 9.56 -7.10 16.96
C LYS A 379 9.16 -5.74 16.37
N PHE A 380 9.81 -4.66 16.76
CA PHE A 380 9.64 -3.35 16.13
C PHE A 380 10.09 -3.36 14.66
N ALA A 381 11.23 -3.98 14.32
CA ALA A 381 11.67 -4.15 12.93
C ALA A 381 10.65 -4.95 12.09
N LYS A 382 10.04 -6.00 12.67
CA LYS A 382 8.93 -6.75 12.05
C LYS A 382 7.70 -5.86 11.82
N PHE A 383 7.37 -4.99 12.77
CA PHE A 383 6.32 -3.97 12.60
C PHE A 383 6.66 -2.98 11.48
N LEU A 384 7.90 -2.45 11.43
CA LEU A 384 8.35 -1.50 10.42
C LEU A 384 8.19 -2.05 9.00
N ASN A 385 8.58 -3.30 8.76
CA ASN A 385 8.39 -3.93 7.44
C ASN A 385 6.92 -3.95 7.00
N GLY A 386 5.97 -4.15 7.92
CA GLY A 386 4.54 -4.03 7.62
C GLY A 386 4.08 -2.57 7.48
N ASN A 387 4.59 -1.68 8.32
CA ASN A 387 4.23 -0.27 8.36
C ASN A 387 4.62 0.44 7.07
N LEU A 388 5.87 0.28 6.63
CA LEU A 388 6.39 0.88 5.40
C LEU A 388 5.70 0.35 4.13
N LYS A 389 5.07 -0.83 4.18
CA LYS A 389 4.28 -1.42 3.09
C LYS A 389 2.78 -1.09 3.17
N GLY A 390 2.38 -0.21 4.08
CA GLY A 390 0.97 0.16 4.28
C GLY A 390 0.08 -0.97 4.84
N GLN A 391 0.68 -2.00 5.43
CA GLN A 391 -0.04 -3.17 5.96
C GLN A 391 -0.52 -2.96 7.41
N THR A 392 -0.13 -1.84 8.03
CA THR A 392 -0.55 -1.45 9.39
C THR A 392 -1.43 -0.21 9.33
N ARG A 393 -2.28 -0.02 10.34
CA ARG A 393 -3.05 1.22 10.51
C ARG A 393 -2.22 2.40 11.02
N ALA A 394 -0.99 2.16 11.46
CA ALA A 394 -0.15 3.20 12.01
C ALA A 394 0.39 4.12 10.92
N ARG A 395 0.46 5.42 11.23
CA ARG A 395 1.09 6.42 10.35
C ARG A 395 2.56 6.07 10.17
N ILE A 396 3.12 6.39 9.00
CA ILE A 396 4.54 6.24 8.74
C ILE A 396 5.23 7.55 9.14
N ASP A 397 5.84 7.56 10.32
CA ASP A 397 6.55 8.73 10.83
C ASP A 397 7.82 9.03 10.03
N HIS A 398 8.24 10.29 10.00
CA HIS A 398 9.46 10.70 9.32
C HIS A 398 10.73 10.15 9.99
N SER A 399 10.69 9.80 11.28
CA SER A 399 11.84 9.24 12.00
C SER A 399 12.24 7.82 11.56
N TRP A 400 11.28 7.01 11.09
CA TRP A 400 11.54 5.64 10.62
C TRP A 400 11.12 5.39 9.17
N ALA A 401 10.56 6.37 8.48
CA ALA A 401 10.39 6.32 7.03
C ALA A 401 11.72 6.00 6.33
N SER A 402 11.65 5.32 5.18
CA SER A 402 12.85 5.05 4.39
C SER A 402 13.49 6.36 3.93
N GLN A 403 14.81 6.39 3.96
CA GLN A 403 15.59 7.56 3.54
C GLN A 403 15.36 7.85 2.06
N THR A 404 15.18 6.78 1.27
CA THR A 404 14.75 6.85 -0.13
C THR A 404 13.44 7.63 -0.26
N ALA A 405 12.37 7.24 0.44
CA ALA A 405 11.07 7.89 0.29
C ALA A 405 11.08 9.35 0.79
N ILE A 406 11.90 9.66 1.79
CA ILE A 406 12.10 11.03 2.25
C ILE A 406 12.78 11.87 1.16
N LEU A 407 13.86 11.36 0.58
CA LEU A 407 14.58 12.05 -0.49
C LEU A 407 13.72 12.21 -1.75
N ASP A 408 12.99 11.18 -2.16
CA ASP A 408 11.99 11.26 -3.23
C ASP A 408 11.01 12.42 -2.98
N GLY A 409 10.58 12.63 -1.73
CA GLY A 409 9.81 13.79 -1.33
C GLY A 409 10.57 15.11 -1.53
N TYR A 410 11.77 15.23 -0.96
CA TYR A 410 12.60 16.45 -0.98
C TYR A 410 12.94 16.94 -2.38
N THR A 411 13.18 16.03 -3.32
CA THR A 411 13.47 16.38 -4.73
C THR A 411 12.35 17.18 -5.41
N LYS A 412 11.10 17.10 -4.90
CA LYS A 412 9.98 17.93 -5.39
C LYS A 412 10.19 19.44 -5.12
N ALA A 413 11.08 19.81 -4.20
CA ALA A 413 11.49 21.20 -3.96
C ALA A 413 12.91 21.48 -4.48
N VAL A 414 13.90 20.69 -4.05
CA VAL A 414 15.29 20.83 -4.47
C VAL A 414 16.03 19.51 -4.25
N HIS A 415 16.90 19.14 -5.19
CA HIS A 415 17.78 17.98 -5.06
C HIS A 415 18.96 18.31 -4.12
N PRO A 416 19.47 17.34 -3.34
CA PRO A 416 20.77 17.49 -2.68
C PRO A 416 21.90 17.40 -3.71
N ASP A 417 22.86 18.30 -3.60
CA ASP A 417 24.15 18.24 -4.30
C ASP A 417 25.07 17.20 -3.65
N TYR A 418 24.98 17.05 -2.32
CA TYR A 418 25.76 16.08 -1.54
C TYR A 418 24.89 15.16 -0.69
N LEU A 419 25.12 13.84 -0.83
CA LEU A 419 24.63 12.81 0.08
C LEU A 419 25.77 12.43 1.03
N LEU A 420 25.76 12.99 2.24
CA LEU A 420 26.77 12.76 3.25
C LEU A 420 26.58 11.38 3.91
N ARG A 421 27.69 10.77 4.34
CA ARG A 421 27.72 9.51 5.08
C ARG A 421 28.65 9.63 6.27
N ASP A 422 28.41 8.83 7.29
CA ASP A 422 29.17 8.86 8.54
C ASP A 422 30.68 8.71 8.34
N GLU A 423 31.13 7.90 7.37
CA GLU A 423 32.57 7.68 7.15
C GLU A 423 33.25 8.83 6.40
N THR A 424 32.48 9.71 5.73
CA THR A 424 33.02 10.67 4.75
C THR A 424 32.50 12.10 4.90
N TYR A 425 31.55 12.36 5.80
CA TYR A 425 30.89 13.67 5.89
C TYR A 425 31.87 14.79 6.18
N LYS A 426 32.86 14.61 7.06
CA LYS A 426 33.86 15.65 7.37
C LYS A 426 34.63 16.10 6.12
N SER A 427 35.08 15.15 5.31
CA SER A 427 35.77 15.43 4.05
C SER A 427 34.86 16.12 3.04
N ALA A 428 33.60 15.68 2.96
CA ALA A 428 32.62 16.32 2.08
C ALA A 428 32.28 17.75 2.53
N LEU A 429 32.17 18.03 3.83
CA LEU A 429 31.96 19.38 4.35
C LEU A 429 33.14 20.30 4.01
N ALA A 430 34.39 19.82 4.11
CA ALA A 430 35.56 20.59 3.71
C ALA A 430 35.54 20.97 2.22
N LEU A 431 35.05 20.07 1.35
CA LEU A 431 34.86 20.36 -0.08
C LEU A 431 33.76 21.41 -0.32
N ILE A 432 32.68 21.35 0.46
CA ILE A 432 31.60 22.36 0.39
C ILE A 432 32.13 23.74 0.81
N GLU A 433 32.97 23.79 1.85
CA GLU A 433 33.61 25.04 2.28
C GLU A 433 34.49 25.62 1.18
N GLU A 434 35.35 24.79 0.57
CA GLU A 434 36.21 25.20 -0.54
C GLU A 434 35.39 25.70 -1.73
N GLN A 435 34.33 24.97 -2.13
CA GLN A 435 33.45 25.33 -3.24
C GLN A 435 32.79 26.70 -3.04
N LEU A 436 32.39 27.01 -1.81
CA LEU A 436 31.71 28.26 -1.46
C LEU A 436 32.68 29.38 -1.03
N GLY A 437 33.98 29.12 -0.99
CA GLY A 437 34.99 30.06 -0.48
C GLY A 437 34.83 30.36 1.01
N LEU A 438 34.27 29.43 1.79
CA LEU A 438 34.09 29.53 3.23
C LEU A 438 35.39 29.13 3.96
N LYS A 439 35.53 29.60 5.20
CA LYS A 439 36.67 29.24 6.06
C LYS A 439 36.55 27.77 6.45
N ASN A 440 37.66 27.02 6.49
CA ASN A 440 37.59 25.65 6.99
C ASN A 440 37.29 25.61 8.52
N ILE A 441 36.27 24.87 8.92
CA ILE A 441 35.86 24.71 10.32
C ILE A 441 35.97 23.24 10.73
N ALA A 442 36.59 23.00 11.89
CA ALA A 442 36.66 21.66 12.46
C ALA A 442 35.26 21.17 12.85
N VAL A 443 34.88 19.98 12.37
CA VAL A 443 33.57 19.38 12.62
C VAL A 443 33.70 18.28 13.67
N SER A 444 32.87 18.38 14.72
CA SER A 444 32.76 17.35 15.77
C SER A 444 32.27 16.01 15.22
N ASP A 445 32.54 14.94 15.95
CA ASP A 445 31.95 13.64 15.66
C ASP A 445 30.43 13.65 15.89
N ILE A 446 29.71 12.82 15.14
CA ILE A 446 28.29 12.59 15.36
C ILE A 446 28.17 11.60 16.51
N GLU A 447 27.62 12.07 17.62
CA GLU A 447 27.32 11.23 18.77
C GLU A 447 25.92 10.64 18.63
N GLU A 448 25.76 9.37 19.00
CA GLU A 448 24.44 8.72 19.08
C GLU A 448 23.64 9.31 20.25
N ASP A 449 22.33 9.47 20.06
CA ASP A 449 21.43 9.92 21.12
C ASP A 449 21.45 8.96 22.31
N GLU A 450 21.24 9.48 23.53
CA GLU A 450 21.23 8.66 24.74
C GLU A 450 20.13 7.59 24.66
N ALA A 451 20.54 6.32 24.71
CA ALA A 451 19.67 5.16 24.62
C ALA A 451 19.75 4.28 25.86
N ALA A 452 18.67 3.55 26.14
CA ALA A 452 18.63 2.57 27.24
C ALA A 452 19.76 1.54 27.11
N PHE A 453 19.93 1.03 25.88
CA PHE A 453 21.00 0.14 25.47
C PHE A 453 21.52 0.63 24.12
N SER A 454 22.85 0.61 23.92
CA SER A 454 23.44 1.09 22.67
C SER A 454 23.19 0.12 21.52
N ILE A 455 23.22 0.61 20.28
CA ILE A 455 23.02 -0.28 19.13
C ILE A 455 24.09 -1.37 19.07
N THR A 456 25.33 -1.09 19.51
CA THR A 456 26.41 -2.09 19.62
C THR A 456 26.02 -3.26 20.54
N GLN A 457 25.29 -2.99 21.63
CA GLN A 457 24.83 -4.03 22.56
C GLN A 457 23.68 -4.85 21.97
N VAL A 458 22.82 -4.21 21.17
CA VAL A 458 21.56 -4.78 20.69
C VAL A 458 21.74 -5.55 19.37
N TYR A 459 22.67 -5.11 18.53
CA TYR A 459 22.90 -5.64 17.19
C TYR A 459 23.26 -7.12 17.19
N ASP A 460 22.63 -7.86 16.27
CA ASP A 460 22.98 -9.22 15.87
C ASP A 460 22.56 -9.47 14.41
N ASP A 461 22.91 -10.64 13.88
CA ASP A 461 22.61 -11.00 12.49
C ASP A 461 21.09 -11.01 12.18
N GLU A 462 20.25 -11.36 13.17
CA GLU A 462 18.79 -11.34 13.00
C GLU A 462 18.26 -9.90 12.95
N VAL A 463 18.80 -8.98 13.75
CA VAL A 463 18.48 -7.54 13.67
C VAL A 463 18.82 -7.02 12.28
N GLU A 464 20.02 -7.30 11.77
CA GLU A 464 20.44 -6.88 10.43
C GLU A 464 19.48 -7.43 9.36
N GLU A 465 19.15 -8.72 9.40
CA GLU A 465 18.23 -9.33 8.43
C GLU A 465 16.84 -8.68 8.45
N LEU A 466 16.29 -8.43 9.64
CA LEU A 466 14.97 -7.83 9.80
C LEU A 466 14.93 -6.37 9.32
N ILE A 467 15.99 -5.61 9.60
CA ILE A 467 16.12 -4.22 9.16
C ILE A 467 16.36 -4.16 7.65
N ALA A 468 17.26 -4.97 7.09
CA ALA A 468 17.49 -5.05 5.65
C ALA A 468 16.22 -5.41 4.89
N LYS A 469 15.36 -6.25 5.46
CA LYS A 469 14.05 -6.59 4.90
C LYS A 469 13.06 -5.42 4.97
N ALA A 470 13.06 -4.64 6.05
CA ALA A 470 12.20 -3.47 6.19
C ALA A 470 12.63 -2.31 5.28
N TYR A 471 13.95 -2.09 5.16
CA TYR A 471 14.56 -0.96 4.45
C TYR A 471 15.27 -1.38 3.15
N SER A 472 14.75 -2.40 2.46
CA SER A 472 15.42 -2.97 1.27
C SER A 472 15.75 -1.93 0.20
N ARG A 473 14.91 -0.90 0.03
CA ARG A 473 15.16 0.23 -0.88
C ARG A 473 16.37 1.06 -0.46
N ASP A 474 16.58 1.31 0.83
CA ASP A 474 17.73 2.09 1.30
C ASP A 474 19.03 1.31 1.09
N TYR A 475 19.04 0.00 1.38
CA TYR A 475 20.20 -0.86 1.10
C TYR A 475 20.52 -0.91 -0.39
N MET A 476 19.50 -1.04 -1.25
CA MET A 476 19.68 -1.08 -2.69
C MET A 476 20.17 0.27 -3.25
N ASN A 477 19.50 1.37 -2.91
CA ASN A 477 19.73 2.68 -3.52
C ASN A 477 21.01 3.35 -3.00
N PHE A 478 21.36 3.13 -1.74
CA PHE A 478 22.55 3.72 -1.13
C PHE A 478 23.68 2.71 -0.93
N GLY A 479 23.51 1.45 -1.33
CA GLY A 479 24.58 0.44 -1.26
C GLY A 479 25.06 0.16 0.17
N PHE A 480 24.18 0.24 1.17
CA PHE A 480 24.52 -0.14 2.53
C PHE A 480 24.91 -1.62 2.60
N LYS A 481 25.92 -1.92 3.43
CA LYS A 481 26.32 -3.27 3.82
C LYS A 481 25.91 -3.48 5.26
N SER A 482 26.08 -4.70 5.80
CA SER A 482 25.84 -4.95 7.22
C SER A 482 26.58 -3.95 8.10
N TRP A 483 25.91 -3.51 9.16
CA TRP A 483 26.46 -2.54 10.10
C TRP A 483 27.73 -3.09 10.78
N ARG A 484 28.74 -2.23 11.00
CA ARG A 484 30.09 -2.65 11.44
C ARG A 484 30.56 -2.06 12.77
N GLY A 485 29.70 -1.36 13.49
CA GLY A 485 30.07 -0.59 14.67
C GLY A 485 30.41 0.84 14.31
#